data_AF-A0A8H3YX39-F1
#
_entry.id   AF-A0A8H3YX39-F1
#
_cell.length_a   1.000
_cell.length_b   1.000
_cell.length_c   1.000
_cell.angle_alpha   90.00
_cell.angle_beta   90.00
_cell.angle_gamma   90.00
#
_symmetry.space_group_name_H-M   'P 1'
#
loop_
_entity.id
_entity.type
_entity.pdbx_description
1 polymer ?
#
loop_
_entity_poly.entity_id
_entity_poly.type
_entity_poly.pdbx_seq_one_letter_code
_entity_poly.pdbx_strand_id
1 'polypeptide(L)'
;MAEEPQPDTLVEGVTEESTLPTNAEDRKAAAALSALDARGDDDEETSEKKDVDTAALDKAMKNLDVKASKADVYKGKIDAADVNLVVSELELTKLKATELLRAHEGDAVKAIVAYVTAPV
;
A
#
# COMPACT_ATOMS: atom_id res chain seq x y z
N MET A 1 38.17 26.20 19.28
CA MET A 1 37.45 25.23 18.44
C MET A 1 38.02 23.87 18.78
N ALA A 2 37.36 23.15 19.69
CA ALA A 2 37.63 21.73 19.91
C ALA A 2 36.54 20.98 19.15
N GLU A 3 36.94 20.24 18.12
CA GLU A 3 36.05 19.36 17.37
C GLU A 3 35.98 18.06 18.18
N GLU A 4 34.80 17.75 18.72
CA GLU A 4 34.58 16.49 19.44
C GLU A 4 34.65 15.34 18.43
N PRO A 5 35.44 14.27 18.70
CA PRO A 5 35.53 13.14 17.78
C PRO A 5 34.15 12.47 17.69
N GLN A 6 33.67 12.30 16.46
CA GLN A 6 32.38 11.68 16.20
C GLN A 6 32.34 10.23 16.74
N PRO A 7 31.18 9.76 17.24
CA PRO A 7 31.03 8.38 17.70
C PRO A 7 31.14 7.40 16.52
N ASP A 8 31.89 6.31 16.71
CA ASP A 8 32.19 5.25 15.72
C ASP A 8 30.97 4.57 15.06
N THR A 9 29.74 4.89 15.50
CA THR A 9 28.51 4.30 14.98
C THR A 9 27.89 5.07 13.81
N LEU A 10 28.39 6.25 13.47
CA LEU A 10 27.94 7.00 12.29
C LEU A 10 29.02 7.01 11.21
N VAL A 11 28.92 6.04 10.30
CA VAL A 11 29.63 6.06 9.03
C VAL A 11 28.81 6.91 8.05
N GLU A 12 29.22 8.17 7.88
CA GLU A 12 28.65 9.08 6.88
C GLU A 12 29.14 8.67 5.48
N GLY A 13 28.27 8.01 4.71
CA GLY A 13 28.59 7.56 3.35
C GLY A 13 27.94 6.25 2.92
N VAL A 14 26.67 5.99 3.24
CA VAL A 14 25.87 4.96 2.56
C VAL A 14 25.52 5.49 1.16
N THR A 15 26.53 5.50 0.30
CA THR A 15 26.37 5.31 -1.15
C THR A 15 25.87 3.89 -1.34
N GLU A 16 24.94 3.66 -2.27
CA GLU A 16 24.09 2.48 -2.45
C GLU A 16 24.78 1.10 -2.68
N GLU A 17 25.99 0.85 -2.19
CA GLU A 17 26.83 -0.30 -2.54
C GLU A 17 27.39 -1.11 -1.35
N SER A 18 26.87 -0.95 -0.13
CA SER A 18 27.30 -1.84 0.97
C SER A 18 26.22 -2.17 2.00
N THR A 19 25.22 -2.94 1.56
CA THR A 19 24.43 -3.79 2.48
C THR A 19 24.94 -5.23 2.49
N LEU A 20 26.13 -5.49 1.93
CA LEU A 20 26.73 -6.82 1.96
C LEU A 20 27.14 -7.14 3.40
N PRO A 21 26.63 -8.24 3.97
CA PRO A 21 26.94 -8.58 5.34
C PRO A 21 28.44 -8.92 5.49
N THR A 22 29.03 -8.54 6.61
CA THR A 22 30.48 -8.67 6.83
C THR A 22 30.92 -10.13 7.02
N ASN A 23 30.03 -10.98 7.54
CA ASN A 23 30.24 -12.41 7.69
C ASN A 23 30.16 -13.16 6.35
N ALA A 24 31.03 -14.16 6.18
CA ALA A 24 31.08 -14.98 4.98
C ALA A 24 29.80 -15.83 4.79
N GLU A 25 29.21 -16.34 5.88
CA GLU A 25 27.97 -17.11 5.86
C GLU A 25 26.79 -16.24 5.38
N ASP A 26 26.69 -15.02 5.91
CA ASP A 26 25.63 -14.09 5.55
C ASP A 26 25.76 -13.62 4.09
N ARG A 27 27.00 -13.48 3.56
CA ARG A 27 27.19 -13.16 2.13
C ARG A 27 26.72 -14.28 1.23
N LYS A 28 26.97 -15.53 1.62
CA LYS A 28 26.49 -16.70 0.90
C LYS A 28 24.97 -16.83 0.96
N ALA A 29 24.37 -16.53 2.12
CA ALA A 29 22.93 -16.50 2.28
C ALA A 29 22.29 -15.38 1.44
N ALA A 30 22.86 -14.17 1.46
CA ALA A 30 22.42 -13.05 0.64
C ALA A 30 22.54 -13.36 -0.86
N ALA A 31 23.65 -13.98 -1.28
CA ALA A 31 23.84 -14.42 -2.66
C ALA A 31 22.84 -15.52 -3.06
N ALA A 32 22.54 -16.47 -2.17
CA ALA A 32 21.55 -17.51 -2.44
C ALA A 32 20.13 -16.95 -2.58
N LEU A 33 19.76 -15.94 -1.76
CA LEU A 33 18.49 -15.24 -1.87
C LEU A 33 18.42 -14.39 -3.14
N SER A 34 19.47 -13.64 -3.46
CA SER A 34 19.56 -12.84 -4.69
C SER A 34 19.54 -13.71 -5.95
N ALA A 35 20.17 -14.89 -5.92
CA ALA A 35 20.09 -15.86 -7.01
C ALA A 35 18.68 -16.47 -7.16
N LEU A 36 17.88 -16.55 -6.10
CA LEU A 36 16.49 -16.99 -6.18
C LEU A 36 15.60 -15.92 -6.82
N ASP A 37 15.87 -14.64 -6.51
CA ASP A 37 15.16 -13.48 -7.05
C ASP A 37 15.46 -13.27 -8.55
N ALA A 38 16.73 -13.39 -8.95
CA ALA A 38 17.15 -13.31 -10.35
C ALA A 38 16.59 -14.46 -11.22
N ARG A 39 16.34 -15.64 -10.63
CA ARG A 39 15.66 -16.76 -11.33
C ARG A 39 14.18 -16.50 -11.61
N GLY A 40 13.59 -15.43 -11.08
CA GLY A 40 12.24 -14.99 -11.44
C GLY A 40 12.14 -14.27 -12.78
N ASP A 41 13.24 -13.66 -13.25
CA ASP A 41 13.28 -12.82 -14.47
C ASP A 41 14.01 -13.51 -15.64
N ASP A 42 14.96 -14.43 -15.36
CA ASP A 42 15.84 -15.05 -16.37
C ASP A 42 15.52 -16.55 -16.69
N ASP A 43 14.45 -17.12 -16.12
CA ASP A 43 14.03 -18.52 -16.37
C ASP A 43 13.00 -18.64 -17.50
N GLU A 44 13.28 -18.06 -18.68
CA GLU A 44 12.54 -18.42 -19.90
C GLU A 44 13.07 -19.73 -20.55
N GLU A 45 14.27 -20.21 -20.18
CA GLU A 45 14.91 -21.36 -20.86
C GLU A 45 14.90 -22.69 -20.07
N THR A 46 14.57 -22.73 -18.76
CA THR A 46 14.35 -23.99 -18.03
C THR A 46 12.95 -24.10 -17.43
N SER A 47 11.96 -23.81 -18.27
CA SER A 47 10.55 -24.11 -18.02
C SER A 47 10.26 -25.62 -18.10
N GLU A 48 10.80 -26.41 -17.16
CA GLU A 48 10.17 -27.66 -16.75
C GLU A 48 8.84 -27.31 -16.06
N LYS A 49 7.83 -27.02 -16.87
CA LYS A 49 6.39 -27.05 -16.59
C LYS A 49 6.05 -26.78 -15.12
N LYS A 50 6.37 -25.57 -14.65
CA LYS A 50 5.44 -24.94 -13.70
C LYS A 50 4.21 -24.68 -14.55
N ASP A 51 3.29 -25.63 -14.56
CA ASP A 51 1.92 -25.42 -14.97
C ASP A 51 1.35 -24.34 -14.04
N VAL A 52 1.71 -23.09 -14.30
CA VAL A 52 1.05 -21.94 -13.72
C VAL A 52 -0.33 -21.98 -14.34
N ASP A 53 -1.30 -22.48 -13.58
CA ASP A 53 -2.71 -22.43 -13.96
C ASP A 53 -3.09 -20.96 -14.10
N THR A 54 -2.91 -20.41 -15.31
CA THR A 54 -3.29 -19.03 -15.65
C THR A 54 -4.76 -18.79 -15.36
N ALA A 55 -5.59 -19.83 -15.51
CA ALA A 55 -6.99 -19.83 -15.09
C ALA A 55 -7.18 -19.71 -13.56
N ALA A 56 -6.34 -20.35 -12.76
CA ALA A 56 -6.36 -20.21 -11.30
C ALA A 56 -5.87 -18.82 -10.88
N LEU A 57 -4.87 -18.28 -11.58
CA LEU A 57 -4.39 -16.92 -11.39
C LEU A 57 -5.45 -15.87 -11.76
N ASP A 58 -6.07 -15.98 -12.94
CA ASP A 58 -7.18 -15.14 -13.38
C ASP A 58 -8.35 -15.18 -12.39
N LYS A 59 -8.69 -16.37 -11.91
CA LYS A 59 -9.75 -16.55 -10.91
C LYS A 59 -9.36 -15.96 -9.56
N ALA A 60 -8.11 -16.11 -9.14
CA ALA A 60 -7.59 -15.51 -7.91
C ALA A 60 -7.61 -13.97 -8.00
N MET A 61 -7.14 -13.40 -9.12
CA MET A 61 -7.17 -11.96 -9.38
C MET A 61 -8.60 -11.40 -9.40
N LYS A 62 -9.53 -12.09 -10.08
CA LYS A 62 -10.96 -11.72 -10.09
C LYS A 62 -11.58 -11.77 -8.68
N ASN A 63 -11.16 -12.72 -7.83
CA ASN A 63 -11.65 -12.80 -6.46
C ASN A 63 -11.02 -11.76 -5.53
N LEU A 64 -9.78 -11.32 -5.82
CA LEU A 64 -9.07 -10.29 -5.07
C LEU A 64 -9.72 -8.92 -5.28
N ASP A 65 -10.16 -8.63 -6.52
CA ASP A 65 -10.87 -7.38 -6.89
C ASP A 65 -12.21 -7.20 -6.14
N VAL A 66 -12.80 -8.29 -5.66
CA VAL A 66 -14.12 -8.27 -5.00
C VAL A 66 -14.02 -7.95 -3.49
N LYS A 67 -12.82 -7.98 -2.90
CA LYS A 67 -12.61 -7.80 -1.44
C LYS A 67 -11.79 -6.57 -1.05
N ALA A 68 -11.55 -5.64 -1.97
CA ALA A 68 -11.23 -4.27 -1.60
C ALA A 68 -12.55 -3.51 -1.38
N SER A 69 -13.16 -3.74 -0.21
CA SER A 69 -14.16 -2.83 0.37
C SER A 69 -15.33 -2.46 -0.55
N LYS A 70 -16.10 -3.46 -1.00
CA LYS A 70 -17.52 -3.23 -1.32
C LYS A 70 -18.33 -3.15 -0.03
N ALA A 71 -17.95 -2.24 0.87
CA ALA A 71 -18.92 -1.68 1.79
C ALA A 71 -20.02 -1.10 0.91
N ASP A 72 -21.26 -1.52 1.13
CA ASP A 72 -22.44 -1.17 0.35
C ASP A 72 -22.38 0.25 -0.19
N VAL A 73 -21.88 0.36 -1.43
CA VAL A 73 -21.69 1.63 -2.10
C VAL A 73 -23.08 2.16 -2.34
N TYR A 74 -23.53 3.12 -1.53
CA TYR A 74 -24.85 3.70 -1.65
C TYR A 74 -25.06 4.19 -3.09
N LYS A 75 -26.02 3.57 -3.78
CA LYS A 75 -26.37 3.90 -5.18
C LYS A 75 -27.45 4.98 -5.27
N GLY A 76 -27.89 5.52 -4.14
CA GLY A 76 -28.86 6.60 -4.11
C GLY A 76 -28.26 7.92 -4.57
N LYS A 77 -29.14 8.87 -4.91
CA LYS A 77 -28.73 10.24 -5.25
C LYS A 77 -28.29 10.93 -3.97
N ILE A 78 -27.12 11.54 -4.00
CA ILE A 78 -26.60 12.36 -2.91
C ILE A 78 -27.04 13.79 -3.17
N ASP A 79 -27.55 14.49 -2.14
CA ASP A 79 -27.97 15.88 -2.27
C ASP A 79 -26.77 16.82 -2.44
N ALA A 80 -26.90 17.83 -3.29
CA ALA A 80 -25.83 18.79 -3.53
C ALA A 80 -25.59 19.72 -2.33
N ALA A 81 -26.62 20.00 -1.53
CA ALA A 81 -26.49 20.76 -0.30
C ALA A 81 -25.66 20.01 0.74
N ASP A 82 -25.89 18.70 0.87
CA ASP A 82 -25.14 17.84 1.79
C ASP A 82 -23.66 17.75 1.38
N VAL A 83 -23.38 17.63 0.08
CA VAL A 83 -21.99 17.66 -0.42
C VAL A 83 -21.31 18.99 -0.09
N ASN A 84 -21.99 20.12 -0.30
CA ASN A 84 -21.42 21.44 -0.01
C ASN A 84 -21.17 21.64 1.49
N LEU A 85 -22.09 21.19 2.35
CA LEU A 85 -21.93 21.23 3.80
C LEU A 85 -20.70 20.43 4.26
N VAL A 86 -20.56 19.20 3.78
CA VAL A 86 -19.42 18.34 4.15
C VAL A 86 -18.09 18.91 3.65
N VAL A 87 -18.08 19.55 2.47
CA VAL A 87 -16.89 20.24 1.94
C VAL A 87 -16.50 21.44 2.80
N SER A 88 -17.46 22.25 3.26
CA SER A 88 -17.16 23.46 4.05
C SER A 88 -16.75 23.13 5.49
N GLU A 89 -17.47 22.23 6.16
CA GLU A 89 -17.28 22.00 7.60
C GLU A 89 -16.11 21.06 7.92
N LEU A 90 -15.85 20.07 7.06
CA LEU A 90 -14.77 19.10 7.27
C LEU A 90 -13.52 19.42 6.43
N GLU A 91 -13.53 20.53 5.69
CA GLU A 91 -12.44 20.95 4.80
C GLU A 91 -12.00 19.86 3.81
N LEU A 92 -12.95 19.02 3.37
CA LEU A 92 -12.69 17.92 2.44
C LEU A 92 -12.83 18.38 0.99
N THR A 93 -12.07 17.75 0.08
CA THR A 93 -12.31 17.93 -1.35
C THR A 93 -13.70 17.39 -1.73
N LYS A 94 -14.32 17.96 -2.77
CA LYS A 94 -15.63 17.50 -3.28
C LYS A 94 -15.68 15.99 -3.51
N LEU A 95 -14.59 15.40 -4.02
CA LEU A 95 -14.48 13.96 -4.21
C LEU A 95 -14.61 13.21 -2.88
N LYS A 96 -13.80 13.58 -1.88
CA LYS A 96 -13.81 12.94 -0.55
C LYS A 96 -15.12 13.12 0.19
N ALA A 97 -15.75 14.30 0.09
CA ALA A 97 -17.07 14.53 0.65
C ALA A 97 -18.13 13.61 0.03
N THR A 98 -18.11 13.43 -1.30
CA THR A 98 -19.06 12.51 -1.96
C THR A 98 -18.79 11.04 -1.63
N GLU A 99 -17.53 10.64 -1.41
CA GLU A 99 -17.19 9.30 -0.95
C GLU A 99 -17.69 9.05 0.48
N LEU A 100 -17.49 10.02 1.38
CA LEU A 100 -17.95 9.94 2.77
C LEU A 100 -19.48 9.82 2.83
N LEU A 101 -20.20 10.68 2.11
CA LEU A 101 -21.66 10.60 2.03
C LEU A 101 -22.13 9.25 1.45
N ARG A 102 -21.42 8.71 0.46
CA ARG A 102 -21.75 7.41 -0.13
C ARG A 102 -21.52 6.23 0.83
N ALA A 103 -20.51 6.31 1.69
CA ALA A 103 -20.25 5.31 2.72
C ALA A 103 -21.32 5.31 3.84
N HIS A 104 -22.04 6.43 3.99
CA HIS A 104 -23.04 6.64 5.04
C HIS A 104 -24.46 6.84 4.47
N GLU A 105 -24.77 6.17 3.36
CA GLU A 105 -26.13 6.10 2.79
C GLU A 105 -26.72 7.46 2.36
N GLY A 106 -25.86 8.43 2.06
CA GLY A 106 -26.26 9.80 1.73
C GLY A 106 -26.69 10.64 2.94
N ASP A 107 -26.55 10.13 4.16
CA ASP A 107 -26.91 10.85 5.39
C ASP A 107 -25.72 11.71 5.88
N ALA A 108 -25.86 13.02 5.75
CA ALA A 108 -24.83 13.98 6.16
C ALA A 108 -24.55 13.95 7.67
N VAL A 109 -25.57 13.76 8.50
CA VAL A 109 -25.40 13.74 9.97
C VAL A 109 -24.62 12.49 10.37
N LYS A 110 -25.02 11.32 9.83
CA LYS A 110 -24.31 10.05 10.07
C LYS A 110 -22.87 10.11 9.59
N ALA A 111 -22.63 10.69 8.41
CA ALA A 111 -21.31 10.88 7.83
C ALA A 111 -20.41 11.77 8.71
N ILE A 112 -20.90 12.94 9.12
CA ILE A 112 -20.14 13.89 9.93
C ILE A 112 -19.84 13.30 11.31
N VAL A 113 -20.84 12.68 11.96
CA VAL A 113 -20.66 12.04 13.27
C VAL A 113 -19.62 10.92 13.18
N ALA A 114 -19.68 10.07 12.16
CA ALA A 114 -18.70 9.02 11.96
C ALA A 114 -17.29 9.56 11.73
N TYR A 115 -17.16 10.64 10.95
CA TYR A 115 -15.86 11.25 10.66
C TYR A 115 -15.19 11.85 11.90
N VAL A 116 -15.93 12.56 12.75
CA VAL A 116 -15.38 13.21 13.95
C VAL A 116 -15.18 12.27 15.14
N THR A 117 -15.87 11.13 15.16
CA THR A 117 -15.74 10.12 16.22
C THR A 117 -14.78 8.99 15.85
N ALA A 118 -14.31 8.95 14.60
CA ALA A 118 -13.32 7.98 14.16
C ALA A 118 -12.02 8.15 14.98
N PRO A 119 -11.43 7.04 15.46
CA PRO A 119 -10.12 7.11 16.11
C PRO A 119 -9.08 7.61 15.12
N VAL A 120 -8.23 8.54 15.58
CA VAL A 120 -7.08 9.09 14.85
C VAL A 120 -5.94 8.08 14.84
#